data_AF-A0A924I4B6-F1
#
_entry.id   AF-A0A924I4B6-F1
#
_cell.length_a   1.000
_cell.length_b   1.000
_cell.length_c   1.000
_cell.angle_alpha   90.00
_cell.angle_beta   90.00
_cell.angle_gamma   90.00
#
_symmetry.space_group_name_H-M   'P 1'
#
loop_
_entity.id
_entity.type
_entity.pdbx_description
1 polymer ?
#
loop_
_entity_poly.entity_id
_entity_poly.type
_entity_poly.pdbx_seq_one_letter_code
_entity_poly.pdbx_strand_id
1 'polypeptide(L)'
;MEDLPNSSPAASVVDDGRAAFDAPIRDALLRLGYLSVDQTAKVISHQAERGLDFDQAALELGFITVDDLDSAREQLLTSMALRDGQRQAISGDIIVVHEPSSVRSEAIRLLRTQLIAQHIRTGRRGLAFVAAVDGVGCSFVAANLAAALSQVGAKILLVDANMRTPRIADLFGLDPSAPGLSSFLSLQVSRPERVVNANVLPGLSVMTAGPVVARPQELLSGSRFRNGMSTLLREYDLVIFDTPPTNSSADALTVGAAAGYALVVARRDHSYFNDVSTLIDQLSAARCPVVGSVLNEF
;
A
#
# COMPACT_ATOMS: atom_id res chain seq x y z
N MET A 1 -40.88 -39.15 -31.36
CA MET A 1 -40.50 -37.78 -31.74
C MET A 1 -39.83 -37.20 -30.51
N GLU A 2 -38.49 -37.09 -30.58
CA GLU A 2 -37.55 -36.32 -29.75
C GLU A 2 -37.55 -36.58 -28.22
N ASP A 3 -36.57 -37.27 -27.65
CA ASP A 3 -35.20 -36.82 -27.29
C ASP A 3 -35.16 -35.46 -26.59
N LEU A 4 -34.81 -35.45 -25.29
CA LEU A 4 -33.56 -34.86 -24.78
C LEU A 4 -33.40 -35.16 -23.26
N PRO A 5 -32.15 -35.19 -22.75
CA PRO A 5 -31.77 -35.94 -21.57
C PRO A 5 -31.65 -35.10 -20.29
N ASN A 6 -31.77 -35.81 -19.18
CA ASN A 6 -31.45 -35.38 -17.83
C ASN A 6 -29.95 -35.07 -17.71
N SER A 7 -29.57 -33.80 -17.51
CA SER A 7 -28.19 -33.39 -17.19
C SER A 7 -28.11 -32.82 -15.79
N SER A 8 -27.52 -33.60 -14.88
CA SER A 8 -27.13 -33.20 -13.53
C SER A 8 -26.16 -32.00 -13.52
N PRO A 9 -26.26 -31.05 -12.58
CA PRO A 9 -25.22 -30.08 -12.30
C PRO A 9 -24.41 -30.56 -11.07
N ALA A 10 -23.28 -31.23 -11.29
CA ALA A 10 -22.45 -31.73 -10.18
C ALA A 10 -20.94 -31.50 -10.34
N ALA A 11 -20.51 -30.58 -11.22
CA ALA A 11 -19.08 -30.40 -11.53
C ALA A 11 -18.47 -29.03 -11.17
N SER A 12 -19.18 -28.07 -10.57
CA SER A 12 -18.70 -26.67 -10.48
C SER A 12 -18.46 -26.13 -9.06
N VAL A 13 -18.40 -26.97 -8.02
CA VAL A 13 -18.26 -26.49 -6.62
C VAL A 13 -16.95 -26.93 -5.95
N VAL A 14 -16.21 -27.88 -6.52
CA VAL A 14 -14.97 -28.42 -5.92
C VAL A 14 -13.71 -27.65 -6.34
N ASP A 15 -13.79 -26.85 -7.43
CA ASP A 15 -12.63 -26.24 -8.09
C ASP A 15 -12.14 -24.94 -7.41
N ASP A 16 -13.06 -24.10 -6.92
CA ASP A 16 -12.73 -22.80 -6.32
C ASP A 16 -11.91 -22.92 -5.01
N GLY A 17 -12.10 -24.00 -4.25
CA GLY A 17 -11.38 -24.22 -3.00
C GLY A 17 -9.93 -24.66 -3.22
N ARG A 18 -9.68 -25.55 -4.19
CA ARG A 18 -8.34 -26.08 -4.48
C ARG A 18 -7.44 -25.05 -5.16
N ALA A 19 -7.99 -24.26 -6.09
CA ALA A 19 -7.26 -23.18 -6.76
C ALA A 19 -6.68 -22.15 -5.78
N ALA A 20 -7.36 -21.90 -4.64
CA ALA A 20 -6.90 -20.99 -3.60
C ALA A 20 -5.77 -21.57 -2.73
N PHE A 21 -5.79 -22.88 -2.45
CA PHE A 21 -4.73 -23.56 -1.68
C PHE A 21 -3.43 -23.70 -2.47
N ASP A 22 -3.52 -23.88 -3.79
CA ASP A 22 -2.36 -24.14 -4.65
C ASP A 22 -1.73 -22.87 -5.25
N ALA A 23 -2.41 -21.72 -5.16
CA ALA A 23 -1.90 -20.45 -5.68
C ALA A 23 -0.50 -20.09 -5.17
N PRO A 24 -0.15 -20.25 -3.87
CA PRO A 24 1.16 -19.87 -3.37
C PRO A 24 2.31 -20.67 -3.98
N ILE A 25 2.16 -21.99 -4.10
CA ILE A 25 3.22 -22.86 -4.64
C ILE A 25 3.35 -22.70 -6.16
N ARG A 26 2.22 -22.57 -6.86
CA ARG A 26 2.20 -22.26 -8.30
C ARG A 26 2.92 -20.94 -8.59
N ASP A 27 2.60 -19.89 -7.87
CA ASP A 27 3.17 -18.56 -8.09
C ASP A 27 4.68 -18.54 -7.75
N ALA A 28 5.10 -19.28 -6.72
CA ALA A 28 6.51 -19.42 -6.37
C ALA A 28 7.30 -20.13 -7.49
N LEU A 29 6.77 -21.22 -8.04
CA LEU A 29 7.41 -21.97 -9.14
C LEU A 29 7.50 -21.15 -10.43
N LEU A 30 6.46 -20.37 -10.76
CA LEU A 30 6.47 -19.43 -11.88
C LEU A 30 7.50 -18.32 -11.69
N ARG A 31 7.55 -17.71 -10.50
CA ARG A 31 8.46 -16.61 -10.18
C ARG A 31 9.93 -17.05 -10.20
N LEU A 32 10.20 -18.28 -9.78
CA LEU A 32 11.54 -18.88 -9.80
C LEU A 32 11.96 -19.36 -11.21
N GLY A 33 11.03 -19.37 -12.17
CA GLY A 33 11.29 -19.82 -13.53
C GLY A 33 11.32 -21.34 -13.69
N TYR A 34 10.89 -22.09 -12.67
CA TYR A 34 10.77 -23.56 -12.75
C TYR A 34 9.56 -23.99 -13.59
N LEU A 35 8.55 -23.12 -13.69
CA LEU A 35 7.38 -23.31 -14.55
C LEU A 35 7.18 -22.12 -15.47
N SER A 36 6.92 -22.37 -16.75
CA SER A 36 6.43 -21.36 -17.69
C SER A 36 4.90 -21.29 -17.68
N VAL A 37 4.35 -20.18 -18.18
CA VAL A 37 2.89 -19.96 -18.28
C VAL A 37 2.20 -21.08 -19.08
N ASP A 38 2.83 -21.52 -20.18
CA ASP A 38 2.30 -22.60 -21.03
C ASP A 38 2.33 -23.95 -20.32
N GLN A 39 3.35 -24.22 -19.49
CA GLN A 39 3.41 -25.43 -18.68
C GLN A 39 2.39 -25.39 -17.54
N THR A 40 2.21 -24.23 -16.89
CA THR A 40 1.20 -24.06 -15.83
C THR A 40 -0.20 -24.40 -16.33
N ALA A 41 -0.59 -23.96 -17.53
CA ALA A 41 -1.89 -24.30 -18.10
C ALA A 41 -2.09 -25.82 -18.24
N LYS A 42 -1.04 -26.54 -18.65
CA LYS A 42 -1.05 -28.01 -18.77
C LYS A 42 -1.10 -28.70 -17.40
N VAL A 43 -0.41 -28.15 -16.39
CA VAL A 43 -0.50 -28.64 -15.00
C VAL A 43 -1.94 -28.51 -14.48
N ILE A 44 -2.58 -27.37 -14.69
CA ILE A 44 -3.98 -27.14 -14.25
C ILE A 44 -4.94 -28.14 -14.91
N SER A 45 -4.80 -28.40 -16.21
CA SER A 45 -5.63 -29.40 -16.89
C SER A 45 -5.40 -30.81 -16.34
N HIS A 46 -4.14 -31.23 -16.17
CA HIS A 46 -3.81 -32.56 -15.62
C HIS A 46 -4.24 -32.71 -14.16
N GLN A 47 -4.17 -31.63 -13.39
CA GLN A 47 -4.65 -31.55 -12.02
C GLN A 47 -6.16 -31.82 -11.96
N ALA A 48 -6.94 -31.16 -12.82
CA ALA A 48 -8.40 -31.34 -12.89
C ALA A 48 -8.81 -32.74 -13.36
N GLU A 49 -8.07 -33.33 -14.31
CA GLU A 49 -8.31 -34.68 -14.84
C GLU A 49 -8.01 -35.78 -13.80
N ARG A 50 -6.97 -35.60 -12.98
CA ARG A 50 -6.47 -36.63 -12.05
C ARG A 50 -6.86 -36.40 -10.59
N GLY A 51 -7.39 -35.21 -10.27
CA GLY A 51 -7.78 -34.83 -8.91
C GLY A 51 -6.61 -34.62 -7.95
N LEU A 52 -5.41 -34.32 -8.47
CA LEU A 52 -4.16 -34.14 -7.71
C LEU A 52 -4.02 -32.72 -7.14
N ASP A 53 -3.04 -32.52 -6.26
CA ASP A 53 -2.56 -31.19 -5.88
C ASP A 53 -1.63 -30.63 -6.98
N PHE A 54 -1.53 -29.30 -7.10
CA PHE A 54 -0.82 -28.66 -8.22
C PHE A 54 0.66 -29.08 -8.31
N ASP A 55 1.35 -29.21 -7.19
CA ASP A 55 2.75 -29.64 -7.13
C ASP A 55 2.92 -31.09 -7.58
N GLN A 56 2.01 -31.96 -7.17
CA GLN A 56 2.00 -33.36 -7.58
C GLN A 56 1.69 -33.53 -9.08
N ALA A 57 0.77 -32.74 -9.63
CA ALA A 57 0.50 -32.71 -11.06
C ALA A 57 1.71 -32.19 -11.87
N ALA A 58 2.43 -31.19 -11.35
CA ALA A 58 3.64 -30.67 -12.00
C ALA A 58 4.81 -31.67 -11.99
N LEU A 59 4.95 -32.44 -10.91
CA LEU A 59 5.92 -33.54 -10.80
C LEU A 59 5.57 -34.70 -11.74
N GLU A 60 4.29 -35.11 -11.81
CA GLU A 60 3.86 -36.20 -12.70
C GLU A 60 4.09 -35.88 -14.18
N LEU A 61 3.87 -34.61 -14.56
CA LEU A 61 4.14 -34.15 -15.92
C LEU A 61 5.64 -33.97 -16.21
N GLY A 62 6.50 -34.08 -15.18
CA GLY A 62 7.95 -33.90 -15.30
C GLY A 62 8.37 -32.48 -15.64
N PHE A 63 7.51 -31.47 -15.37
CA PHE A 63 7.86 -30.07 -15.61
C PHE A 63 8.72 -29.48 -14.50
N ILE A 64 8.67 -30.06 -13.31
CA ILE A 64 9.50 -29.68 -12.17
C ILE A 64 10.10 -30.95 -11.56
N THR A 65 11.22 -30.79 -10.86
CA THR A 65 11.81 -31.85 -10.01
C THR A 65 11.41 -31.66 -8.55
N VAL A 66 11.71 -32.67 -7.72
CA VAL A 66 11.52 -32.56 -6.26
C VAL A 66 12.40 -31.45 -5.69
N ASP A 67 13.62 -31.28 -6.21
CA ASP A 67 14.54 -30.21 -5.78
C ASP A 67 14.01 -28.80 -6.13
N ASP A 68 13.37 -28.65 -7.29
CA ASP A 68 12.71 -27.39 -7.68
C ASP A 68 11.53 -27.07 -6.76
N LEU A 69 10.76 -28.10 -6.39
CA LEU A 69 9.63 -27.98 -5.48
C LEU A 69 10.09 -27.63 -4.07
N ASP A 70 11.15 -28.27 -3.57
CA ASP A 70 11.73 -27.98 -2.26
C ASP A 70 12.31 -26.57 -2.22
N SER A 71 12.98 -26.11 -3.28
CA SER A 71 13.47 -24.74 -3.42
C SER A 71 12.33 -23.71 -3.42
N ALA A 72 11.20 -24.01 -4.10
CA ALA A 72 10.02 -23.16 -4.08
C ALA A 72 9.34 -23.12 -2.70
N ARG A 73 9.28 -24.26 -1.99
CA ARG A 73 8.74 -24.35 -0.62
C ARG A 73 9.63 -23.62 0.38
N GLU A 74 10.95 -23.74 0.27
CA GLU A 74 11.90 -23.03 1.13
C GLU A 74 11.82 -21.50 0.91
N GLN A 75 11.64 -21.05 -0.33
CA GLN A 75 11.34 -19.64 -0.62
C GLN A 75 10.01 -19.19 -0.03
N LEU A 76 8.97 -20.03 -0.07
CA LEU A 76 7.68 -19.72 0.54
C LEU A 76 7.81 -19.63 2.06
N LEU A 77 8.46 -20.60 2.70
CA LEU A 77 8.73 -20.62 4.13
C LEU A 77 9.58 -19.42 4.56
N THR A 78 10.62 -19.09 3.81
CA THR A 78 11.44 -17.89 4.04
C THR A 78 10.60 -16.63 3.87
N SER A 79 9.76 -16.54 2.84
CA SER A 79 8.88 -15.39 2.65
C SER A 79 7.80 -15.29 3.74
N MET A 80 7.36 -16.40 4.31
CA MET A 80 6.41 -16.45 5.43
C MET A 80 7.08 -16.08 6.75
N ALA A 81 8.29 -16.58 7.01
CA ALA A 81 9.09 -16.19 8.17
C ALA A 81 9.50 -14.72 8.12
N LEU A 82 9.84 -14.20 6.93
CA LEU A 82 10.04 -12.77 6.70
C LEU A 82 8.75 -11.97 6.91
N ARG A 83 7.58 -12.50 6.50
CA ARG A 83 6.27 -11.86 6.76
C ARG A 83 5.93 -11.83 8.25
N ASP A 84 6.27 -12.86 9.01
CA ASP A 84 6.03 -12.88 10.46
C ASP A 84 7.02 -12.00 11.22
N GLY A 85 8.31 -11.97 10.81
CA GLY A 85 9.29 -11.02 11.34
C GLY A 85 8.97 -9.55 10.98
N GLN A 86 8.51 -9.29 9.75
CA GLN A 86 8.03 -7.97 9.31
C GLN A 86 6.76 -7.55 10.05
N ARG A 87 5.82 -8.48 10.29
CA ARG A 87 4.63 -8.20 11.10
C ARG A 87 4.98 -7.84 12.54
N GLN A 88 6.00 -8.47 13.15
CA GLN A 88 6.48 -8.11 14.49
C GLN A 88 7.20 -6.76 14.53
N ALA A 89 7.81 -6.32 13.42
CA ALA A 89 8.43 -5.01 13.32
C ALA A 89 7.42 -3.87 13.10
N ILE A 90 6.25 -4.16 12.54
CA ILE A 90 5.18 -3.17 12.31
C ILE A 90 4.48 -2.84 13.62
N SER A 91 4.32 -1.55 13.91
CA SER A 91 3.63 -1.06 15.11
C SER A 91 2.19 -1.59 15.21
N GLY A 92 1.74 -1.84 16.44
CA GLY A 92 0.34 -2.16 16.77
C GLY A 92 -0.66 -1.09 16.29
N ASP A 93 -0.17 0.13 16.02
CA ASP A 93 -0.96 1.23 15.47
C ASP A 93 -1.40 0.98 14.02
N ILE A 94 -0.79 0.03 13.29
CA ILE A 94 -1.33 -0.45 12.01
C ILE A 94 -2.44 -1.47 12.28
N ILE A 95 -3.56 -0.96 12.78
CA ILE A 95 -4.73 -1.74 13.21
C ILE A 95 -5.30 -2.63 12.11
N VAL A 96 -5.18 -2.25 10.83
CA VAL A 96 -5.67 -3.09 9.72
C VAL A 96 -4.84 -4.36 9.53
N VAL A 97 -3.65 -4.43 10.12
CA VAL A 97 -2.78 -5.61 10.15
C VAL A 97 -2.99 -6.39 11.45
N HIS A 98 -2.97 -5.71 12.60
CA HIS A 98 -2.97 -6.36 13.92
C HIS A 98 -4.36 -6.65 14.50
N GLU A 99 -5.35 -5.83 14.15
CA GLU A 99 -6.74 -5.95 14.59
C GLU A 99 -7.69 -5.99 13.38
N PRO A 100 -7.53 -6.94 12.44
CA PRO A 100 -8.24 -6.91 11.16
C PRO A 100 -9.77 -6.98 11.31
N SER A 101 -10.27 -7.63 12.36
CA SER A 101 -11.72 -7.78 12.61
C SER A 101 -12.32 -6.66 13.48
N SER A 102 -11.53 -5.65 13.86
CA SER A 102 -12.03 -4.56 14.71
C SER A 102 -12.93 -3.60 13.94
N VAL A 103 -13.82 -2.92 14.67
CA VAL A 103 -14.68 -1.85 14.14
C VAL A 103 -13.83 -0.72 13.54
N ARG A 104 -12.68 -0.42 14.14
CA ARG A 104 -11.74 0.60 13.66
C ARG A 104 -11.14 0.22 12.30
N SER A 105 -10.74 -1.04 12.13
CA SER A 105 -10.25 -1.55 10.85
C SER A 105 -11.34 -1.57 9.78
N GLU A 106 -12.60 -1.84 10.15
CA GLU A 106 -13.72 -1.76 9.21
C GLU A 106 -13.99 -0.32 8.75
N ALA A 107 -13.87 0.67 9.64
CA ALA A 107 -13.98 2.08 9.27
C ALA A 107 -12.91 2.50 8.24
N ILE A 108 -11.65 2.03 8.41
CA ILE A 108 -10.59 2.25 7.41
C ILE A 108 -10.91 1.55 6.08
N ARG A 109 -11.48 0.33 6.10
CA ARG A 109 -11.90 -0.37 4.87
C ARG A 109 -13.07 0.31 4.16
N LEU A 110 -13.99 0.93 4.90
CA LEU A 110 -15.03 1.77 4.33
C LEU A 110 -14.43 2.98 3.62
N LEU A 111 -13.52 3.70 4.27
CA LEU A 111 -12.79 4.83 3.68
C LEU A 111 -12.03 4.42 2.42
N ARG A 112 -11.35 3.26 2.46
CA ARG A 112 -10.67 2.67 1.29
C ARG A 112 -11.62 2.48 0.11
N THR A 113 -12.78 1.86 0.34
CA THR A 113 -13.77 1.60 -0.72
C THR A 113 -14.23 2.90 -1.38
N GLN A 114 -14.48 3.94 -0.59
CA GLN A 114 -14.85 5.27 -1.08
C GLN A 114 -13.72 5.90 -1.92
N LEU A 115 -12.47 5.83 -1.44
CA LEU A 115 -11.32 6.38 -2.16
C LEU A 115 -11.00 5.65 -3.46
N ILE A 116 -11.13 4.32 -3.51
CA ILE A 116 -10.97 3.56 -4.77
C ILE A 116 -11.97 4.06 -5.81
N ALA A 117 -13.24 4.18 -5.43
CA ALA A 117 -14.32 4.56 -6.33
C ALA A 117 -14.18 5.99 -6.86
N GLN A 118 -13.84 6.95 -5.97
CA GLN A 118 -13.87 8.37 -6.28
C GLN A 118 -12.53 8.93 -6.78
N HIS A 119 -11.42 8.26 -6.47
CA HIS A 119 -10.09 8.81 -6.69
C HIS A 119 -9.26 7.94 -7.63
N ILE A 120 -8.93 6.71 -7.22
CA ILE A 120 -8.02 5.83 -7.97
C ILE A 120 -8.60 5.50 -9.35
N ARG A 121 -9.88 5.14 -9.44
CA ARG A 121 -10.55 4.84 -10.72
C ARG A 121 -10.62 6.02 -11.69
N THR A 122 -10.47 7.25 -11.21
CA THR A 122 -10.47 8.46 -12.04
C THR A 122 -9.07 8.83 -12.56
N GLY A 123 -8.07 7.97 -12.31
CA GLY A 123 -6.68 8.19 -12.72
C GLY A 123 -5.91 9.18 -11.85
N ARG A 124 -6.48 9.58 -10.70
CA ARG A 124 -5.81 10.46 -9.73
C ARG A 124 -4.85 9.63 -8.88
N ARG A 125 -3.56 9.97 -8.95
CA ARG A 125 -2.49 9.17 -8.36
C ARG A 125 -1.84 9.77 -7.13
N GLY A 126 -2.17 10.99 -6.73
CA GLY A 126 -1.63 11.64 -5.53
C GLY A 126 -2.73 12.00 -4.55
N LEU A 127 -2.46 11.83 -3.25
CA LEU A 127 -3.38 12.23 -2.18
C LEU A 127 -2.60 12.65 -0.93
N ALA A 128 -2.70 13.92 -0.55
CA ALA A 128 -2.11 14.43 0.68
C ALA A 128 -3.08 14.34 1.86
N PHE A 129 -2.62 13.82 2.98
CA PHE A 129 -3.34 13.81 4.25
C PHE A 129 -2.94 15.08 5.00
N VAL A 130 -3.92 15.93 5.27
CA VAL A 130 -3.69 17.28 5.80
C VAL A 130 -4.56 17.52 7.01
N ALA A 131 -4.01 18.19 8.00
CA ALA A 131 -4.68 18.50 9.25
C ALA A 131 -4.46 19.97 9.61
N ALA A 132 -5.46 20.60 10.23
CA ALA A 132 -5.34 21.98 10.68
C ALA A 132 -4.49 22.09 11.96
N VAL A 133 -4.65 21.10 12.85
CA VAL A 133 -3.98 21.05 14.16
C VAL A 133 -3.26 19.73 14.37
N ASP A 134 -2.26 19.74 15.24
CA ASP A 134 -1.51 18.54 15.61
C ASP A 134 -2.37 17.56 16.45
N GLY A 135 -1.95 16.30 16.55
CA GLY A 135 -2.57 15.30 17.43
C GLY A 135 -3.93 14.78 16.94
N VAL A 136 -4.28 14.99 15.67
CA VAL A 136 -5.52 14.46 15.06
C VAL A 136 -5.39 13.03 14.54
N GLY A 137 -4.16 12.51 14.47
CA GLY A 137 -3.89 11.17 13.93
C GLY A 137 -3.72 11.13 12.41
N CYS A 138 -3.22 12.21 11.79
CA CYS A 138 -2.97 12.27 10.34
C CYS A 138 -2.12 11.09 9.84
N SER A 139 -0.93 10.88 10.43
CA SER A 139 -0.04 9.77 10.10
C SER A 139 -0.67 8.40 10.33
N PHE A 140 -1.48 8.25 11.38
CA PHE A 140 -2.19 7.02 11.70
C PHE A 140 -3.21 6.66 10.61
N VAL A 141 -4.05 7.62 10.20
CA VAL A 141 -5.07 7.42 9.16
C VAL A 141 -4.38 7.16 7.82
N ALA A 142 -3.35 7.93 7.48
CA ALA A 142 -2.59 7.77 6.23
C ALA A 142 -1.96 6.37 6.13
N ALA A 143 -1.28 5.92 7.19
CA ALA A 143 -0.58 4.63 7.21
C ALA A 143 -1.56 3.43 7.16
N ASN A 144 -2.63 3.46 7.96
CA ASN A 144 -3.62 2.39 7.97
C ASN A 144 -4.37 2.29 6.64
N LEU A 145 -4.70 3.43 6.04
CA LEU A 145 -5.35 3.44 4.75
C LEU A 145 -4.43 2.95 3.63
N ALA A 146 -3.14 3.31 3.67
CA ALA A 146 -2.14 2.79 2.74
C ALA A 146 -2.04 1.26 2.81
N ALA A 147 -1.98 0.70 4.02
CA ALA A 147 -1.99 -0.74 4.25
C ALA A 147 -3.31 -1.39 3.79
N ALA A 148 -4.47 -0.78 4.07
CA ALA A 148 -5.76 -1.31 3.64
C ALA A 148 -5.92 -1.32 2.11
N LEU A 149 -5.40 -0.29 1.42
CA LEU A 149 -5.38 -0.21 -0.04
C LEU A 149 -4.46 -1.28 -0.66
N SER A 150 -3.30 -1.53 -0.06
CA SER A 150 -2.39 -2.55 -0.58
C SER A 150 -2.95 -3.97 -0.45
N GLN A 151 -3.75 -4.24 0.58
CA GLN A 151 -4.44 -5.53 0.77
C GLN A 151 -5.41 -5.90 -0.36
N VAL A 152 -5.89 -4.93 -1.15
CA VAL A 152 -6.77 -5.18 -2.32
C VAL A 152 -6.01 -5.11 -3.66
N GLY A 153 -4.68 -5.23 -3.61
CA GLY A 153 -3.83 -5.35 -4.80
C GLY A 153 -3.42 -4.03 -5.44
N ALA A 154 -3.81 -2.88 -4.88
CA ALA A 154 -3.34 -1.59 -5.37
C ALA A 154 -1.85 -1.40 -5.03
N LYS A 155 -1.07 -0.89 -5.98
CA LYS A 155 0.35 -0.56 -5.76
C LYS A 155 0.46 0.82 -5.11
N ILE A 156 0.75 0.83 -3.81
CA ILE A 156 0.74 2.04 -2.97
C ILE A 156 2.16 2.47 -2.59
N LEU A 157 2.40 3.78 -2.65
CA LEU A 157 3.55 4.40 -1.98
C LEU A 157 3.04 5.35 -0.89
N LEU A 158 3.51 5.14 0.34
CA LEU A 158 3.33 6.09 1.43
C LEU A 158 4.60 6.92 1.60
N VAL A 159 4.48 8.25 1.53
CA VAL A 159 5.57 9.20 1.68
C VAL A 159 5.36 9.99 2.97
N ASP A 160 6.34 9.92 3.87
CA ASP A 160 6.38 10.78 5.06
C ASP A 160 6.97 12.14 4.68
N ALA A 161 6.09 13.09 4.35
CA ALA A 161 6.46 14.47 4.09
C ALA A 161 6.42 15.34 5.36
N ASN A 162 6.14 14.76 6.53
CA ASN A 162 6.29 15.41 7.84
C ASN A 162 7.73 15.27 8.34
N MET A 163 8.67 15.95 7.69
CA MET A 163 10.07 15.98 8.13
C MET A 163 10.32 16.72 9.45
N ARG A 164 9.28 17.33 10.06
CA ARG A 164 9.38 18.04 11.34
C ARG A 164 9.19 17.09 12.51
N THR A 165 8.20 16.21 12.40
CA THR A 165 7.79 15.25 13.43
C THR A 165 7.47 13.92 12.75
N PRO A 166 8.45 13.27 12.09
CA PRO A 166 8.21 12.09 11.28
C PRO A 166 7.76 10.92 12.15
N ARG A 167 6.82 10.12 11.63
CA ARG A 167 6.22 8.99 12.37
C ARG A 167 6.14 7.70 11.56
N ILE A 168 6.24 7.78 10.24
CA ILE A 168 5.99 6.62 9.38
C ILE A 168 7.09 5.56 9.55
N ALA A 169 8.33 5.96 9.80
CA ALA A 169 9.42 5.00 10.05
C ALA A 169 9.09 4.08 11.23
N ASP A 170 8.70 4.66 12.37
CA ASP A 170 8.32 3.91 13.58
C ASP A 170 7.11 2.99 13.34
N LEU A 171 6.11 3.46 12.59
CA LEU A 171 4.91 2.68 12.30
C LEU A 171 5.19 1.39 11.53
N PHE A 172 6.22 1.38 10.68
CA PHE A 172 6.59 0.24 9.85
C PHE A 172 7.90 -0.45 10.29
N GLY A 173 8.44 -0.12 11.47
CA GLY A 173 9.66 -0.74 11.99
C GLY A 173 10.91 -0.43 11.16
N LEU A 174 10.97 0.74 10.53
CA LEU A 174 12.07 1.18 9.69
C LEU A 174 13.04 2.07 10.47
N ASP A 175 14.31 2.12 10.05
CA ASP A 175 15.29 3.01 10.65
C ASP A 175 15.01 4.48 10.26
N PRO A 176 14.69 5.38 11.22
CA PRO A 176 14.45 6.79 10.93
C PRO A 176 15.72 7.55 10.50
N SER A 177 16.91 7.01 10.78
CA SER A 177 18.20 7.60 10.38
C SER A 177 18.63 7.18 8.98
N ALA A 178 17.98 6.19 8.38
CA ALA A 178 18.28 5.75 7.03
C ALA A 178 17.89 6.85 6.00
N PRO A 179 18.56 6.90 4.83
CA PRO A 179 18.22 7.87 3.79
C PRO A 179 16.75 7.80 3.37
N GLY A 180 16.07 8.96 3.43
CA GLY A 180 14.66 9.12 3.08
C GLY A 180 14.42 10.29 2.15
N LEU A 181 13.21 10.87 2.22
CA LEU A 181 12.80 12.04 1.43
C LEU A 181 13.81 13.19 1.58
N SER A 182 14.24 13.50 2.81
CA SER A 182 15.18 14.58 3.09
C SER A 182 16.53 14.38 2.40
N SER A 183 17.06 13.15 2.39
CA SER A 183 18.30 12.78 1.70
C SER A 183 18.19 12.91 0.18
N PHE A 184 17.05 12.50 -0.39
CA PHE A 184 16.78 12.73 -1.81
C PHE A 184 16.74 14.22 -2.13
N LEU A 185 15.99 15.02 -1.36
CA LEU A 185 15.85 16.45 -1.61
C LEU A 185 17.14 17.23 -1.40
N SER A 186 18.01 16.77 -0.50
CA SER A 186 19.31 17.38 -0.20
C SER A 186 20.45 16.94 -1.15
N LEU A 187 20.13 16.31 -2.29
CA LEU A 187 21.08 15.81 -3.30
C LEU A 187 22.03 14.71 -2.80
N GLN A 188 21.85 14.16 -1.60
CA GLN A 188 22.64 13.04 -1.11
C GLN A 188 22.32 11.76 -1.88
N VAL A 189 21.08 11.65 -2.38
CA VAL A 189 20.65 10.56 -3.25
C VAL A 189 20.06 11.11 -4.54
N SER A 190 20.55 10.62 -5.68
CA SER A 190 20.22 11.20 -7.00
C SER A 190 18.80 10.86 -7.47
N ARG A 191 18.29 9.68 -7.14
CA ARG A 191 17.01 9.13 -7.64
C ARG A 191 16.05 8.88 -6.48
N PRO A 192 14.77 9.28 -6.57
CA PRO A 192 13.82 9.13 -5.46
C PRO A 192 13.52 7.66 -5.17
N GLU A 193 13.55 6.78 -6.19
CA GLU A 193 13.32 5.34 -6.01
C GLU A 193 14.35 4.68 -5.06
N ARG A 194 15.55 5.24 -4.92
CA ARG A 194 16.63 4.67 -4.09
C ARG A 194 16.44 4.90 -2.59
N VAL A 195 15.51 5.76 -2.19
CA VAL A 195 15.15 6.00 -0.78
C VAL A 195 13.76 5.46 -0.44
N VAL A 196 13.23 4.57 -1.29
CA VAL A 196 11.98 3.87 -1.06
C VAL A 196 12.27 2.50 -0.46
N ASN A 197 11.68 2.23 0.70
CA ASN A 197 11.60 0.90 1.29
C ASN A 197 10.47 0.14 0.59
N ALA A 198 10.82 -0.72 -0.35
CA ALA A 198 9.86 -1.46 -1.16
C ALA A 198 9.26 -2.64 -0.38
N ASN A 199 7.97 -2.90 -0.59
CA ASN A 199 7.26 -4.07 -0.05
C ASN A 199 7.38 -4.23 1.47
N VAL A 200 7.20 -3.14 2.23
CA VAL A 200 7.08 -3.21 3.70
C VAL A 200 5.84 -3.99 4.12
N LEU A 201 4.81 -3.97 3.28
CA LEU A 201 3.72 -4.94 3.21
C LEU A 201 3.51 -5.31 1.74
N PRO A 202 2.88 -6.45 1.41
CA PRO A 202 2.52 -6.76 0.03
C PRO A 202 1.75 -5.60 -0.62
N GLY A 203 2.28 -5.07 -1.72
CA GLY A 203 1.71 -3.94 -2.46
C GLY A 203 1.96 -2.54 -1.85
N LEU A 204 2.63 -2.43 -0.70
CA LEU A 204 2.92 -1.18 -0.02
C LEU A 204 4.43 -0.92 0.05
N SER A 205 4.84 0.21 -0.50
CA SER A 205 6.16 0.79 -0.33
C SER A 205 6.10 2.02 0.57
N VAL A 206 7.19 2.32 1.28
CA VAL A 206 7.32 3.49 2.16
C VAL A 206 8.56 4.31 1.82
N MET A 207 8.38 5.60 1.60
CA MET A 207 9.47 6.58 1.64
C MET A 207 9.39 7.32 2.98
N THR A 208 10.35 7.05 3.87
CA THR A 208 10.44 7.74 5.17
C THR A 208 10.87 9.19 4.98
N ALA A 209 10.72 10.02 6.02
CA ALA A 209 11.18 11.40 5.98
C ALA A 209 12.71 11.48 5.83
N GLY A 210 13.43 10.49 6.36
CA GLY A 210 14.89 10.46 6.45
C GLY A 210 15.41 11.28 7.64
N PRO A 211 16.73 11.52 7.69
CA PRO A 211 17.36 12.26 8.78
C PRO A 211 16.75 13.66 8.96
N VAL A 212 16.72 14.11 10.21
CA VAL A 212 16.21 15.45 10.58
C VAL A 212 16.99 16.53 9.83
N VAL A 213 16.26 17.47 9.25
CA VAL A 213 16.81 18.62 8.52
C VAL A 213 16.36 19.93 9.15
N ALA A 214 17.24 20.92 9.16
CA ALA A 214 16.96 22.22 9.78
C ALA A 214 15.88 23.03 9.04
N ARG A 215 15.75 22.87 7.72
CA ARG A 215 14.87 23.70 6.87
C ARG A 215 14.02 22.85 5.91
N PRO A 216 13.04 22.08 6.40
CA PRO A 216 12.18 21.23 5.57
C PRO A 216 11.47 21.97 4.43
N GLN A 217 10.96 23.16 4.73
CA GLN A 217 10.16 23.94 3.79
C GLN A 217 10.94 24.35 2.53
N GLU A 218 12.22 24.67 2.66
CA GLU A 218 13.09 25.00 1.52
C GLU A 218 13.25 23.80 0.57
N LEU A 219 13.39 22.60 1.14
CA LEU A 219 13.52 21.36 0.39
C LEU A 219 12.22 21.02 -0.35
N LEU A 220 11.07 21.13 0.33
CA LEU A 220 9.74 20.83 -0.25
C LEU A 220 9.35 21.83 -1.33
N SER A 221 9.73 23.10 -1.19
CA SER A 221 9.42 24.15 -2.17
C SER A 221 10.26 24.04 -3.46
N GLY A 222 11.34 23.24 -3.43
CA GLY A 222 12.25 23.06 -4.56
C GLY A 222 11.62 22.32 -5.75
N SER A 223 12.14 22.58 -6.95
CA SER A 223 11.77 21.83 -8.17
C SER A 223 12.07 20.33 -8.05
N ARG A 224 13.07 19.96 -7.25
CA ARG A 224 13.46 18.56 -7.01
C ARG A 224 12.34 17.75 -6.35
N PHE A 225 11.61 18.34 -5.40
CA PHE A 225 10.45 17.68 -4.80
C PHE A 225 9.38 17.43 -5.87
N ARG A 226 8.95 18.47 -6.58
CA ARG A 226 7.93 18.35 -7.65
C ARG A 226 8.31 17.32 -8.72
N ASN A 227 9.56 17.35 -9.20
CA ASN A 227 10.04 16.42 -10.22
C ASN A 227 10.12 14.99 -9.70
N GLY A 228 10.62 14.80 -8.47
CA GLY A 228 10.68 13.48 -7.84
C GLY A 228 9.29 12.88 -7.62
N MET A 229 8.36 13.69 -7.10
CA MET A 229 6.98 13.23 -6.88
C MET A 229 6.27 12.94 -8.20
N SER A 230 6.49 13.74 -9.25
CA SER A 230 5.98 13.44 -10.59
C SER A 230 6.44 12.07 -11.11
N THR A 231 7.68 11.69 -10.84
CA THR A 231 8.20 10.35 -11.18
C THR A 231 7.48 9.26 -10.40
N LEU A 232 7.41 9.39 -9.07
CA LEU A 232 6.76 8.38 -8.21
C LEU A 232 5.27 8.24 -8.54
N LEU A 233 4.57 9.34 -8.83
CA LEU A 233 3.17 9.33 -9.25
C LEU A 233 2.93 8.51 -10.52
N ARG A 234 3.93 8.28 -11.38
CA ARG A 234 3.78 7.42 -12.57
C ARG A 234 4.00 5.93 -12.27
N GLU A 235 4.68 5.60 -11.18
CA GLU A 235 5.09 4.23 -10.86
C GLU A 235 4.11 3.49 -9.94
N TYR A 236 3.22 4.22 -9.28
CA TYR A 236 2.26 3.71 -8.31
C TYR A 236 0.83 4.01 -8.75
N ASP A 237 -0.12 3.20 -8.28
CA ASP A 237 -1.55 3.44 -8.49
C ASP A 237 -2.02 4.61 -7.63
N LEU A 238 -1.46 4.74 -6.42
CA LEU A 238 -1.64 5.89 -5.54
C LEU A 238 -0.38 6.15 -4.72
N VAL A 239 -0.01 7.42 -4.61
CA VAL A 239 0.99 7.96 -3.69
C VAL A 239 0.27 8.77 -2.62
N ILE A 240 0.39 8.31 -1.37
CA ILE A 240 -0.17 8.94 -0.18
C ILE A 240 0.92 9.77 0.49
N PHE A 241 0.62 11.03 0.82
CA PHE A 241 1.54 11.91 1.52
C PHE A 241 1.04 12.20 2.93
N ASP A 242 1.81 11.81 3.94
CA ASP A 242 1.62 12.30 5.31
C ASP A 242 2.27 13.68 5.47
N THR A 243 1.61 14.62 6.13
CA THR A 243 2.04 16.02 6.21
C THR A 243 1.94 16.58 7.63
N PRO A 244 2.74 17.61 7.99
CA PRO A 244 2.59 18.28 9.29
C PRO A 244 1.31 19.14 9.32
N PRO A 245 0.81 19.53 10.49
CA PRO A 245 -0.38 20.36 10.61
C PRO A 245 -0.13 21.79 10.10
N THR A 246 -1.13 22.38 9.42
CA THR A 246 -0.98 23.68 8.74
C THR A 246 -0.86 24.88 9.67
N ASN A 247 -1.34 24.79 10.91
CA ASN A 247 -1.15 25.86 11.91
C ASN A 247 0.33 26.07 12.30
N SER A 248 1.18 25.06 12.09
CA SER A 248 2.59 25.08 12.48
C SER A 248 3.54 25.31 11.30
N SER A 249 3.08 25.01 10.07
CA SER A 249 3.91 25.06 8.87
C SER A 249 3.09 25.11 7.59
N ALA A 250 3.64 25.74 6.55
CA ALA A 250 3.06 25.72 5.20
C ALA A 250 3.41 24.46 4.40
N ASP A 251 4.19 23.53 4.96
CA ASP A 251 4.68 22.34 4.26
C ASP A 251 3.55 21.51 3.64
N ALA A 252 2.44 21.32 4.37
CA ALA A 252 1.30 20.55 3.88
C ALA A 252 0.63 21.18 2.65
N LEU A 253 0.64 22.51 2.50
CA LEU A 253 0.12 23.19 1.31
C LEU A 253 1.02 22.93 0.10
N THR A 254 2.34 22.98 0.28
CA THR A 254 3.32 22.67 -0.76
C THR A 254 3.23 21.22 -1.21
N VAL A 255 3.10 20.30 -0.25
CA VAL A 255 2.92 18.86 -0.52
C VAL A 255 1.58 18.60 -1.20
N GLY A 256 0.49 19.22 -0.73
CA GLY A 256 -0.83 19.13 -1.33
C GLY A 256 -0.84 19.59 -2.79
N ALA A 257 -0.18 20.70 -3.11
CA ALA A 257 -0.04 21.17 -4.48
C ALA A 257 0.72 20.18 -5.39
N ALA A 258 1.72 19.46 -4.86
CA ALA A 258 2.43 18.43 -5.61
C ALA A 258 1.62 17.12 -5.74
N ALA A 259 0.82 16.77 -4.73
CA ALA A 259 -0.07 15.62 -4.75
C ALA A 259 -1.28 15.82 -5.69
N GLY A 260 -1.73 17.07 -5.83
CA GLY A 260 -2.86 17.48 -6.64
C GLY A 260 -4.22 17.36 -5.95
N TYR A 261 -4.33 16.59 -4.85
CA TYR A 261 -5.56 16.40 -4.08
C TYR A 261 -5.26 16.21 -2.60
N ALA A 262 -6.21 16.58 -1.75
CA ALA A 262 -6.09 16.48 -0.30
C ALA A 262 -7.28 15.75 0.35
N LEU A 263 -7.00 15.00 1.41
CA LEU A 263 -7.97 14.48 2.36
C LEU A 263 -7.74 15.16 3.71
N VAL A 264 -8.76 15.82 4.24
CA VAL A 264 -8.66 16.52 5.53
C VAL A 264 -8.86 15.53 6.67
N VAL A 265 -7.95 15.52 7.64
CA VAL A 265 -8.10 14.75 8.89
C VAL A 265 -8.43 15.73 10.02
N ALA A 266 -9.54 15.48 10.70
CA ALA A 266 -9.98 16.21 11.89
C ALA A 266 -10.20 15.22 13.03
N ARG A 267 -10.17 15.70 14.28
CA ARG A 267 -10.45 14.89 15.46
C ARG A 267 -11.61 15.47 16.25
N ARG A 268 -12.52 14.59 16.68
CA ARG A 268 -13.65 14.96 17.55
C ARG A 268 -13.14 15.62 18.83
N ASP A 269 -13.80 16.68 19.26
CA ASP A 269 -13.51 17.45 20.48
C ASP A 269 -12.09 18.04 20.57
N HIS A 270 -11.36 18.10 19.44
CA HIS A 270 -9.99 18.60 19.37
C HIS A 270 -9.76 19.56 18.19
N SER A 271 -10.34 19.26 17.02
CA SER A 271 -10.26 20.15 15.86
C SER A 271 -11.34 21.23 15.88
N TYR A 272 -10.94 22.50 15.80
CA TYR A 272 -11.87 23.61 15.70
C TYR A 272 -12.37 23.80 14.27
N PHE A 273 -13.67 24.04 14.11
CA PHE A 273 -14.30 24.23 12.81
C PHE A 273 -13.66 25.35 11.98
N ASN A 274 -13.32 26.49 12.62
CA ASN A 274 -12.71 27.63 11.93
C ASN A 274 -11.31 27.31 11.37
N ASP A 275 -10.52 26.51 12.10
CA ASP A 275 -9.19 26.10 11.65
C ASP A 275 -9.30 25.17 10.44
N VAL A 276 -10.26 24.24 10.46
CA VAL A 276 -10.54 23.35 9.33
C VAL A 276 -11.06 24.13 8.12
N SER A 277 -11.95 25.10 8.32
CA SER A 277 -12.44 25.97 7.23
C SER A 277 -11.29 26.76 6.60
N THR A 278 -10.42 27.33 7.42
CA THR A 278 -9.23 28.08 6.97
C THR A 278 -8.29 27.18 6.18
N LEU A 279 -8.07 25.94 6.63
CA LEU A 279 -7.28 24.94 5.89
C LEU A 279 -7.87 24.66 4.51
N ILE A 280 -9.19 24.47 4.41
CA ILE A 280 -9.86 24.21 3.13
C ILE A 280 -9.67 25.39 2.17
N ASP A 281 -9.80 26.63 2.65
CA ASP A 281 -9.58 27.84 1.86
C ASP A 281 -8.13 27.94 1.37
N GLN A 282 -7.16 27.62 2.22
CA GLN A 282 -5.74 27.61 1.87
C GLN A 282 -5.41 26.54 0.81
N LEU A 283 -5.99 25.35 0.91
CA LEU A 283 -5.82 24.28 -0.07
C LEU A 283 -6.45 24.66 -1.42
N SER A 284 -7.62 25.30 -1.38
CA SER A 284 -8.28 25.83 -2.58
C SER A 284 -7.42 26.87 -3.28
N ALA A 285 -6.82 27.82 -2.53
CA ALA A 285 -5.86 28.79 -3.06
C ALA A 285 -4.60 28.12 -3.63
N ALA A 286 -4.14 27.02 -3.03
CA ALA A 286 -3.02 26.21 -3.52
C ALA A 286 -3.37 25.30 -4.71
N ARG A 287 -4.61 25.37 -5.23
CA ARG A 287 -5.15 24.50 -6.29
C ARG A 287 -5.08 23.01 -5.94
N CYS A 288 -5.26 22.69 -4.66
CA CYS A 288 -5.34 21.34 -4.15
C CYS A 288 -6.79 21.06 -3.72
N PRO A 289 -7.65 20.55 -4.63
CA PRO A 289 -9.03 20.19 -4.29
C PRO A 289 -9.08 19.15 -3.16
N VAL A 290 -9.96 19.39 -2.19
CA VAL A 290 -10.26 18.46 -1.10
C VAL A 290 -11.23 17.40 -1.60
N VAL A 291 -10.85 16.12 -1.52
CA VAL A 291 -11.69 14.99 -1.97
C VAL A 291 -12.64 14.49 -0.87
N GLY A 292 -12.39 14.89 0.37
CA GLY A 292 -13.22 14.53 1.51
C GLY A 292 -12.53 14.83 2.84
N SER A 293 -13.17 14.41 3.92
CA SER A 293 -12.66 14.54 5.28
C SER A 293 -12.85 13.26 6.08
N VAL A 294 -11.95 12.99 7.01
CA VAL A 294 -12.04 11.91 8.01
C VAL A 294 -12.15 12.55 9.38
N LEU A 295 -13.18 12.17 10.13
CA LEU A 295 -13.30 12.50 11.55
C LEU A 295 -12.75 11.33 12.37
N ASN A 296 -11.68 11.59 13.10
CA ASN A 296 -11.01 10.61 13.93
C ASN A 296 -11.43 10.73 15.40
N GLU A 297 -11.40 9.59 16.09
CA GLU A 297 -11.62 9.46 17.53
C GLU A 297 -10.50 8.57 18.05
N PHE A 298 -9.43 9.22 18.50
CA PHE A 298 -8.33 8.56 19.19
C PHE A 298 -8.72 8.29 20.64
#